data_AF-A0A101FQK3-F1
#
_entry.id   AF-A0A101FQK3-F1
#
_cell.length_a   1.000
_cell.length_b   1.000
_cell.length_c   1.000
_cell.angle_alpha   90.00
_cell.angle_beta   90.00
_cell.angle_gamma   90.00
#
_symmetry.space_group_name_H-M   'P 1'
#
loop_
_entity.id
_entity.type
_entity.pdbx_description
1 polymer ?
#
loop_
_entity_poly.entity_id
_entity_poly.type
_entity_poly.pdbx_seq_one_letter_code
_entity_poly.pdbx_strand_id
1 'polypeptide(L)'
;ELEPYPFRIEGDVILAAGTIAGVLADVERGRDKEFIAARFHNTVLAMVREAVRRVAERTGLDLVALSGGTWQNPYLFARAKAELARDGFRVVWHRRVPANDGGLCLGQALVARVRALQDLRG
;
A
#
# COMPACT_ATOMS: atom_id res chain seq x y z
N GLU A 1 -15.96 7.10 -10.32
CA GLU A 1 -15.19 6.70 -9.12
C GLU A 1 -15.18 7.87 -8.14
N LEU A 2 -15.14 7.62 -6.82
CA LEU A 2 -15.06 8.74 -5.85
C LEU A 2 -13.68 9.36 -5.92
N GLU A 3 -13.63 10.69 -6.07
CA GLU A 3 -12.37 11.42 -6.06
C GLU A 3 -11.67 11.26 -4.69
N PRO A 4 -10.36 10.93 -4.66
CA PRO A 4 -9.59 10.87 -3.44
C PRO A 4 -9.68 12.16 -2.62
N TYR A 5 -9.56 12.05 -1.30
CA TYR A 5 -9.29 13.24 -0.49
C TYR A 5 -7.91 13.82 -0.83
N PRO A 6 -7.69 15.13 -0.60
CA PRO A 6 -6.40 15.74 -0.84
C PRO A 6 -5.28 15.07 -0.02
N PHE A 7 -4.16 14.78 -0.67
CA PHE A 7 -2.92 14.38 -0.01
C PHE A 7 -1.73 14.94 -0.77
N ARG A 8 -0.58 15.04 -0.10
CA ARG A 8 0.68 15.43 -0.74
C ARG A 8 1.73 14.37 -0.47
N ILE A 9 2.70 14.28 -1.36
CA ILE A 9 3.91 13.48 -1.14
C ILE A 9 5.11 14.40 -1.31
N GLU A 10 5.89 14.53 -0.23
CA GLU A 10 7.11 15.35 -0.16
C GLU A 10 8.29 14.41 0.10
N GLY A 11 9.19 14.29 -0.87
CA GLY A 11 10.24 13.26 -0.85
C GLY A 11 9.61 11.87 -0.74
N ASP A 12 10.00 11.13 0.31
CA ASP A 12 9.50 9.80 0.63
C ASP A 12 8.38 9.80 1.70
N VAL A 13 7.80 10.97 2.02
CA VAL A 13 6.78 11.14 3.07
C VAL A 13 5.41 11.45 2.47
N ILE A 14 4.38 10.68 2.85
CA ILE A 14 2.97 10.97 2.53
C ILE A 14 2.37 11.86 3.62
N LEU A 15 1.95 13.07 3.24
CA LEU A 15 1.28 14.03 4.11
C LEU A 15 -0.25 13.85 4.01
N ALA A 16 -0.81 13.10 4.96
CA ALA A 16 -2.23 12.76 5.02
C ALA A 16 -3.12 13.83 5.69
N ALA A 17 -2.56 14.98 6.08
CA ALA A 17 -3.33 16.04 6.77
C ALA A 17 -4.56 16.51 5.96
N GLY A 18 -4.40 16.65 4.64
CA GLY A 18 -5.52 17.00 3.74
C GLY A 18 -6.60 15.92 3.69
N THR A 19 -6.22 14.65 3.90
CA THR A 19 -7.15 13.52 3.91
C THR A 19 -7.99 13.55 5.17
N ILE A 20 -7.36 13.77 6.32
CA ILE A 20 -8.06 13.91 7.60
C ILE A 20 -9.00 15.12 7.58
N ALA A 21 -8.53 16.28 7.10
CA ALA A 21 -9.39 17.46 6.94
C ALA A 21 -10.58 17.19 6.01
N GLY A 22 -10.37 16.46 4.91
CA GLY A 22 -11.43 16.06 3.99
C GLY A 22 -12.47 15.14 4.63
N VAL A 23 -12.03 14.15 5.42
CA VAL A 23 -12.92 13.26 6.19
C VAL A 23 -13.76 14.07 7.18
N LEU A 24 -13.13 14.96 7.95
CA LEU A 24 -13.84 15.81 8.92
C LEU A 24 -14.88 16.71 8.24
N ALA A 25 -14.53 17.31 7.11
CA ALA A 25 -15.45 18.15 6.36
C ALA A 25 -16.65 17.35 5.78
N ASP A 26 -16.47 16.08 5.43
CA ASP A 26 -17.59 15.22 5.02
C ASP A 26 -18.47 14.81 6.21
N VAL A 27 -17.88 14.61 7.41
CA VAL A 27 -18.62 14.39 8.65
C VAL A 27 -19.46 15.63 9.00
N GLU A 28 -18.89 16.82 8.95
CA GLU A 28 -19.59 18.09 9.23
C GLU A 28 -20.74 18.35 8.25
N ARG A 29 -20.61 17.90 7.01
CA ARG A 29 -21.67 17.97 5.99
C ARG A 29 -22.74 16.89 6.12
N GLY A 30 -22.65 16.01 7.13
CA GLY A 30 -23.60 14.93 7.36
C GLY A 30 -23.59 13.87 6.27
N ARG A 31 -22.43 13.61 5.64
CA ARG A 31 -22.30 12.51 4.67
C ARG A 31 -22.43 11.16 5.36
N ASP A 32 -22.98 10.19 4.65
CA ASP A 32 -23.11 8.80 5.13
C ASP A 32 -21.73 8.17 5.43
N LYS A 33 -21.68 7.32 6.45
CA LYS A 33 -20.44 6.67 6.87
C LYS A 33 -19.88 5.77 5.78
N GLU A 34 -20.73 5.12 5.01
CA GLU A 34 -20.40 4.26 3.88
C GLU A 34 -19.70 5.07 2.79
N PHE A 35 -20.17 6.28 2.52
CA PHE A 35 -19.56 7.20 1.57
C PHE A 35 -18.14 7.60 2.02
N ILE A 36 -18.02 8.04 3.27
CA ILE A 36 -16.74 8.47 3.86
C ILE A 36 -15.75 7.31 3.88
N ALA A 37 -16.19 6.11 4.30
CA ALA A 37 -15.36 4.91 4.34
C ALA A 37 -14.87 4.53 2.94
N ALA A 38 -15.74 4.50 1.94
CA ALA A 38 -15.35 4.17 0.57
C ALA A 38 -14.34 5.19 0.00
N ARG A 39 -14.60 6.49 0.21
CA ARG A 39 -13.70 7.56 -0.23
C ARG A 39 -12.35 7.50 0.46
N PHE A 40 -12.32 7.22 1.76
CA PHE A 40 -11.09 7.05 2.53
C PHE A 40 -10.26 5.87 2.01
N HIS A 41 -10.86 4.69 1.83
CA HIS A 41 -10.13 3.52 1.31
C HIS A 41 -9.58 3.77 -0.10
N ASN A 42 -10.34 4.44 -0.97
CA ASN A 42 -9.87 4.84 -2.30
C ASN A 42 -8.73 5.86 -2.22
N THR A 43 -8.75 6.75 -1.22
CA THR A 43 -7.67 7.71 -0.99
C THR A 43 -6.38 7.01 -0.57
N VAL A 44 -6.46 6.05 0.36
CA VAL A 44 -5.30 5.24 0.76
C VAL A 44 -4.72 4.50 -0.45
N LEU A 45 -5.58 3.97 -1.32
CA LEU A 45 -5.13 3.32 -2.54
C LEU A 45 -4.43 4.30 -3.50
N ALA A 46 -4.97 5.50 -3.68
CA ALA A 46 -4.34 6.54 -4.50
C ALA A 46 -2.95 6.94 -3.93
N MET A 47 -2.81 7.04 -2.61
CA MET A 47 -1.52 7.28 -1.95
C MET A 47 -0.51 6.16 -2.24
N VAL A 48 -0.94 4.89 -2.12
CA VAL A 48 -0.09 3.73 -2.39
C VAL A 48 0.36 3.71 -3.85
N ARG A 49 -0.57 3.93 -4.80
CA ARG A 49 -0.26 3.94 -6.24
C ARG A 49 0.75 5.02 -6.59
N GLU A 50 0.55 6.23 -6.09
CA GLU A 50 1.47 7.34 -6.34
C GLU A 50 2.85 7.08 -5.72
N ALA A 51 2.92 6.53 -4.51
CA ALA A 51 4.18 6.17 -3.88
C ALA A 51 4.93 5.09 -4.68
N VAL A 52 4.22 4.03 -5.11
CA VAL A 52 4.80 2.96 -5.94
C VAL A 52 5.32 3.54 -7.26
N ARG A 53 4.54 4.39 -7.93
CA ARG A 53 4.94 5.04 -9.18
C ARG A 53 6.24 5.84 -9.02
N ARG A 54 6.35 6.67 -7.98
CA ARG A 54 7.57 7.46 -7.71
C ARG A 54 8.79 6.59 -7.43
N VAL A 55 8.62 5.49 -6.70
CA VAL A 55 9.72 4.54 -6.45
C VAL A 55 10.14 3.86 -7.75
N ALA A 56 9.18 3.43 -8.57
CA ALA A 56 9.44 2.81 -9.86
C ALA A 56 10.19 3.75 -10.81
N GLU A 57 9.77 5.02 -10.91
CA GLU A 57 10.44 6.03 -11.74
C GLU A 57 11.90 6.28 -11.33
N ARG A 58 12.20 6.20 -10.04
CA ARG A 58 13.56 6.40 -9.51
C ARG A 58 14.46 5.17 -9.63
N THR A 59 13.88 3.97 -9.65
CA THR A 59 14.65 2.72 -9.48
C THR A 59 14.57 1.79 -10.69
N GLY A 60 13.59 1.97 -11.57
CA GLY A 60 13.27 1.05 -12.66
C GLY A 60 12.59 -0.26 -12.20
N LEU A 61 12.22 -0.38 -10.92
CA LEU A 61 11.57 -1.58 -10.40
C LEU A 61 10.10 -1.64 -10.81
N ASP A 62 9.65 -2.82 -11.25
CA ASP A 62 8.28 -3.10 -11.72
C ASP A 62 7.55 -4.15 -10.86
N LEU A 63 8.24 -4.75 -9.89
CA LEU A 63 7.71 -5.79 -9.00
C LEU A 63 7.26 -5.19 -7.66
N VAL A 64 5.98 -5.35 -7.33
CA VAL A 64 5.37 -4.86 -6.09
C VAL A 64 4.91 -6.03 -5.24
N ALA A 65 5.39 -6.13 -4.01
CA ALA A 65 4.96 -7.14 -3.04
C ALA A 65 3.98 -6.54 -2.02
N LEU A 66 2.75 -7.08 -1.98
CA LEU A 66 1.74 -6.70 -0.98
C LEU A 66 1.85 -7.64 0.24
N SER A 67 2.28 -7.09 1.37
CA SER A 67 2.51 -7.79 2.65
C SER A 67 2.13 -6.90 3.84
N GLY A 68 1.87 -7.49 5.00
CA GLY A 68 1.35 -6.80 6.19
C GLY A 68 -0.15 -7.00 6.38
N GLY A 69 -0.62 -6.84 7.63
CA GLY A 69 -2.01 -7.06 8.01
C GLY A 69 -3.02 -6.15 7.30
N THR A 70 -2.60 -4.97 6.83
CA THR A 70 -3.46 -4.04 6.06
C THR A 70 -4.09 -4.69 4.83
N TRP A 71 -3.39 -5.61 4.18
CA TRP A 71 -3.89 -6.32 2.99
C TRP A 71 -4.81 -7.49 3.31
N GLN A 72 -5.15 -7.71 4.58
CA GLN A 72 -6.23 -8.62 4.96
C GLN A 72 -7.61 -7.99 4.70
N ASN A 73 -7.68 -6.67 4.52
CA ASN A 73 -8.89 -5.99 4.06
C ASN A 73 -9.17 -6.37 2.59
N PRO A 74 -10.25 -7.14 2.29
CA PRO A 74 -10.49 -7.65 0.94
C PRO A 74 -10.74 -6.53 -0.08
N TYR A 75 -11.33 -5.41 0.35
CA TYR A 75 -11.59 -4.26 -0.50
C TYR A 75 -10.28 -3.60 -0.96
N LEU A 76 -9.39 -3.28 -0.01
CA LEU A 76 -8.09 -2.69 -0.32
C LEU A 76 -7.23 -3.63 -1.16
N PHE A 77 -7.19 -4.91 -0.79
CA PHE A 77 -6.37 -5.90 -1.48
C PHE A 77 -6.81 -6.10 -2.93
N ALA A 78 -8.11 -6.32 -3.17
CA ALA A 78 -8.62 -6.56 -4.51
C ALA A 78 -8.39 -5.33 -5.43
N ARG A 79 -8.64 -4.13 -4.92
CA ARG A 79 -8.42 -2.90 -5.69
C ARG A 79 -6.95 -2.59 -5.90
N ALA A 80 -6.10 -2.70 -4.88
CA ALA A 80 -4.66 -2.46 -5.02
C ALA A 80 -4.03 -3.38 -6.04
N LYS A 81 -4.34 -4.68 -5.98
CA LYS A 81 -3.88 -5.65 -6.97
C LYS A 81 -4.33 -5.26 -8.38
N ALA A 82 -5.60 -4.89 -8.56
CA ALA A 82 -6.14 -4.57 -9.88
C ALA A 82 -5.57 -3.26 -10.45
N GLU A 83 -5.50 -2.20 -9.64
CA GLU A 83 -5.04 -0.90 -10.10
C GLU A 83 -3.53 -0.87 -10.34
N LEU A 84 -2.72 -1.46 -9.47
CA LEU A 84 -1.28 -1.59 -9.71
C LEU A 84 -0.97 -2.43 -10.95
N ALA A 85 -1.72 -3.51 -11.18
CA ALA A 85 -1.56 -4.31 -12.40
C ALA A 85 -1.94 -3.53 -13.66
N ARG A 86 -2.97 -2.66 -13.60
CA ARG A 86 -3.33 -1.76 -14.70
C ARG A 86 -2.26 -0.70 -14.97
N ASP A 87 -1.55 -0.28 -13.93
CA ASP A 87 -0.41 0.64 -14.05
C ASP A 87 0.87 -0.06 -14.57
N GLY A 88 0.80 -1.35 -14.91
CA GLY A 88 1.91 -2.12 -15.50
C GLY A 88 2.77 -2.86 -14.48
N PHE A 89 2.46 -2.81 -13.19
CA PHE A 89 3.24 -3.49 -12.17
C PHE A 89 2.94 -4.97 -12.08
N ARG A 90 3.99 -5.77 -11.86
CA ARG A 90 3.87 -7.16 -11.44
C ARG A 90 3.58 -7.20 -9.95
N VAL A 91 2.36 -7.58 -9.57
CA VAL A 91 1.96 -7.63 -8.16
C VAL A 91 2.08 -9.06 -7.63
N VAL A 92 2.81 -9.23 -6.52
CA VAL A 92 2.90 -10.50 -5.77
C VAL A 92 2.34 -10.34 -4.36
N TRP A 93 1.79 -11.41 -3.80
CA TRP A 93 1.16 -11.39 -2.48
C TRP A 93 1.25 -12.76 -1.81
N HIS A 94 0.99 -12.77 -0.50
CA HIS A 94 0.99 -13.97 0.33
C HIS A 94 -0.15 -14.94 -0.03
N ARG A 95 0.17 -16.22 -0.25
CA ARG A 95 -0.81 -17.30 -0.49
C ARG A 95 -0.68 -18.48 0.47
N ARG A 96 0.54 -18.81 0.90
CA ARG A 96 0.86 -20.00 1.70
C ARG A 96 1.16 -19.70 3.17
N VAL A 97 1.56 -18.46 3.45
CA VAL A 97 1.77 -17.94 4.79
C VAL A 97 0.89 -16.70 4.95
N PRO A 98 0.46 -16.34 6.16
CA PRO A 98 -0.34 -15.16 6.33
C PRO A 98 0.50 -13.91 6.10
N ALA A 99 -0.13 -12.86 5.55
CA ALA A 99 0.52 -11.56 5.35
C ALA A 99 0.77 -10.79 6.66
N ASN A 100 0.17 -11.21 7.77
CA ASN A 100 0.34 -10.61 9.09
C ASN A 100 1.52 -11.24 9.85
N ASP A 101 1.65 -10.92 11.13
CA ASP A 101 2.78 -11.31 11.97
C ASP A 101 2.97 -12.82 12.10
N GLY A 102 1.94 -13.63 11.81
CA GLY A 102 2.06 -15.08 11.72
C GLY A 102 3.00 -15.57 10.61
N GLY A 103 3.32 -14.72 9.62
CA GLY A 103 4.27 -15.01 8.54
C GLY A 103 5.63 -14.32 8.70
N LEU A 104 5.81 -13.48 9.73
CA LEU A 104 7.00 -12.64 9.89
C LEU A 104 8.29 -13.45 10.08
N CYS A 105 8.21 -14.55 10.85
CA CYS A 105 9.37 -15.40 11.13
C CYS A 105 9.98 -16.02 9.87
N LEU A 106 9.16 -16.33 8.86
CA LEU A 106 9.65 -16.84 7.57
C LEU A 106 10.48 -15.77 6.84
N GLY A 107 9.97 -14.53 6.80
CA GLY A 107 10.69 -13.41 6.20
C GLY A 107 12.03 -13.17 6.89
N GLN A 108 12.04 -13.18 8.22
CA GLN A 108 13.27 -13.04 9.01
C GLN A 108 14.28 -14.15 8.72
N ALA A 109 13.85 -15.41 8.69
CA ALA A 109 14.72 -16.56 8.40
C ALA A 109 15.35 -16.49 7.00
N LEU A 110 14.57 -16.10 5.98
CA LEU A 110 15.06 -15.95 4.62
C LEU A 110 16.06 -14.80 4.49
N VAL A 111 15.78 -13.64 5.10
CA VAL A 111 16.71 -12.50 5.10
C VAL A 111 18.02 -12.86 5.80
N ALA A 112 17.96 -13.54 6.95
CA ALA A 112 19.14 -13.99 7.69
C ALA A 112 20.00 -14.96 6.83
N ARG A 113 19.36 -15.91 6.14
CA ARG A 113 20.04 -16.83 5.23
C ARG A 113 20.75 -16.09 4.09
N VAL A 114 20.07 -15.13 3.45
CA VAL A 114 20.66 -14.37 2.33
C VAL A 114 21.87 -13.57 2.80
N ARG A 115 21.78 -12.90 3.97
CA ARG A 115 22.91 -12.16 4.56
C ARG A 115 24.10 -13.07 4.84
N ALA A 116 23.87 -14.21 5.50
CA ALA A 116 24.93 -15.17 5.79
C ALA A 116 25.64 -15.69 4.52
N LEU A 117 24.90 -15.90 3.43
CA LEU A 117 25.49 -16.30 2.15
C LEU A 117 26.29 -15.18 1.45
N GLN A 118 25.97 -13.92 1.71
CA GLN A 118 26.74 -12.78 1.20
C GLN A 118 28.05 -12.62 1.98
N ASP A 119 27.99 -12.76 3.30
CA ASP A 119 29.18 -12.69 4.18
C ASP A 119 30.20 -13.80 3.87
N LEU A 120 29.73 -14.98 3.44
CA LEU A 120 30.60 -16.09 3.02
C LEU A 120 31.21 -15.91 1.62
N ARG A 121 30.76 -14.92 0.84
CA ARG A 121 31.21 -14.66 -0.54
C ARG A 121 32.06 -13.39 -0.68
N GLY A 122 32.16 -12.58 0.37
CA GLY A 122 33.06 -11.42 0.47
C GLY A 122 34.37 -11.79 1.15
#